data_AF-A0A952FFJ4-F1
#
_entry.id   AF-A0A952FFJ4-F1
#
_cell.length_a   1.000
_cell.length_b   1.000
_cell.length_c   1.000
_cell.angle_alpha   90.00
_cell.angle_beta   90.00
_cell.angle_gamma   90.00
#
_symmetry.space_group_name_H-M   'P 1'
#
loop_
_entity.id
_entity.type
_entity.pdbx_description
1 polymer ?
#
loop_
_entity_poly.entity_id
_entity_poly.type
_entity_poly.pdbx_seq_one_letter_code
_entity_poly.pdbx_strand_id
1 'polypeptide(L)'
;LIRCTGDVSKAAIKQLKSHLTREKAAVKGDDVGLRSFLLGDFHVCLAECLGNSLLADTLRDFTARTTLIAMLYQSSHDAAQSCEEHVQIVQALEKGDLAKAEKLMQAHIGSVQAALKLQTSAGDPLSHLRSALSPLAASTDSPPRVRKAGRASAKPPEDSSTYLGALL
;
A
#
# COMPACT_ATOMS: atom_id res chain seq x y z
N LEU A 1 13.86 2.74 9.43
CA LEU A 1 15.08 2.33 8.69
C LEU A 1 16.25 3.27 8.95
N ILE A 2 16.06 4.58 9.02
CA ILE A 2 17.17 5.56 9.12
C ILE A 2 17.21 6.16 10.53
N ARG A 3 17.57 5.34 11.52
CA ARG A 3 17.92 5.83 12.86
C ARG A 3 19.28 5.24 13.22
N CYS A 4 20.32 5.85 12.68
CA CYS A 4 21.70 5.54 13.01
C CYS A 4 22.24 6.65 13.91
N THR A 5 23.04 6.28 14.90
CA THR A 5 23.66 7.18 15.89
C THR A 5 24.94 7.85 15.36
N GLY A 6 25.20 7.82 14.04
CA GLY A 6 26.40 8.38 13.41
C GLY A 6 26.28 8.51 11.88
N ASP A 7 27.27 9.17 11.29
CA ASP A 7 27.31 9.48 9.85
C ASP A 7 27.44 8.22 8.98
N VAL A 8 26.78 8.24 7.81
CA VAL A 8 26.89 7.16 6.82
C VAL A 8 28.27 7.22 6.16
N SER A 9 28.99 6.08 6.16
CA SER A 9 30.35 6.05 5.60
C SER A 9 30.37 6.37 4.10
N LYS A 10 31.46 6.97 3.61
CA LYS A 10 31.64 7.24 2.17
C LYS A 10 31.59 5.95 1.33
N ALA A 11 32.06 4.83 1.89
CA ALA A 11 31.98 3.52 1.26
C ALA A 11 30.52 3.06 1.10
N ALA A 12 29.70 3.22 2.15
CA ALA A 12 28.27 2.94 2.12
C ALA A 12 27.54 3.81 1.08
N ILE A 13 27.82 5.12 1.04
CA ILE A 13 27.24 6.01 0.02
C ILE A 13 27.62 5.57 -1.41
N LYS A 14 28.89 5.17 -1.63
CA LYS A 14 29.34 4.65 -2.93
C LYS A 14 28.59 3.37 -3.32
N GLN A 15 28.38 2.46 -2.38
CA GLN A 15 27.63 1.23 -2.61
C GLN A 15 26.17 1.52 -2.98
N LEU A 16 25.51 2.43 -2.26
CA LEU A 16 24.15 2.87 -2.57
C LEU A 16 24.05 3.51 -3.96
N LYS A 17 25.00 4.38 -4.33
CA LYS A 17 25.04 4.99 -5.67
C LYS A 17 25.24 3.97 -6.79
N SER A 18 26.06 2.94 -6.54
CA SER A 18 26.23 1.82 -7.48
C SER A 18 24.92 1.05 -7.65
N HIS A 19 24.19 0.82 -6.55
CA HIS A 19 22.86 0.21 -6.58
C HIS A 19 21.86 1.03 -7.42
N LEU A 20 21.74 2.34 -7.15
CA LEU A 20 20.88 3.25 -7.91
C LEU A 20 21.19 3.27 -9.41
N THR A 21 22.45 3.09 -9.80
CA THR A 21 22.84 3.02 -11.22
C THR A 21 22.23 1.79 -11.89
N ARG A 22 22.22 0.64 -11.19
CA ARG A 22 21.59 -0.59 -11.66
C ARG A 22 20.07 -0.44 -11.73
N GLU A 23 19.44 0.18 -10.73
CA GLU A 23 18.00 0.46 -10.76
C GLU A 23 17.63 1.31 -11.98
N LYS A 24 18.35 2.41 -12.22
CA LYS A 24 18.12 3.29 -13.38
C LYS A 24 18.26 2.57 -14.71
N ALA A 25 19.20 1.63 -14.81
CA ALA A 25 19.35 0.81 -16.00
C ALA A 25 18.17 -0.15 -16.18
N ALA A 26 17.74 -0.82 -15.10
CA ALA A 26 16.64 -1.77 -15.16
C ALA A 26 15.27 -1.12 -15.39
N VAL A 27 15.04 0.09 -14.84
CA VAL A 27 13.81 0.88 -15.11
C VAL A 27 13.69 1.27 -16.58
N LYS A 28 14.82 1.49 -17.28
CA LYS A 28 14.86 1.82 -18.71
C LYS A 28 14.78 0.59 -19.62
N GLY A 29 15.08 -0.60 -19.10
CA GLY A 29 15.04 -1.85 -19.85
C GLY A 29 13.65 -2.49 -19.82
N ASP A 30 13.55 -3.64 -20.49
CA ASP A 30 12.29 -4.40 -20.61
C ASP A 30 12.17 -5.55 -19.60
N ASP A 31 13.21 -5.81 -18.80
CA ASP A 31 13.21 -6.87 -17.79
C ASP A 31 12.50 -6.41 -16.50
N VAL A 32 11.19 -6.68 -16.46
CA VAL A 32 10.32 -6.40 -15.31
C VAL A 32 10.80 -7.12 -14.05
N GLY A 33 11.31 -8.35 -14.17
CA GLY A 33 11.77 -9.14 -13.03
C GLY A 33 13.00 -8.52 -12.38
N LEU A 34 14.01 -8.20 -13.20
CA LEU A 34 15.22 -7.50 -12.74
C LEU A 34 14.89 -6.14 -12.14
N ARG A 35 14.00 -5.37 -12.79
CA ARG A 35 13.54 -4.07 -12.30
C ARG A 35 12.89 -4.18 -10.92
N SER A 36 11.93 -5.09 -10.75
CA SER A 36 11.23 -5.30 -9.48
C SER A 36 12.18 -5.78 -8.39
N PHE A 37 13.09 -6.70 -8.72
CA PHE A 37 14.11 -7.17 -7.79
C PHE A 37 15.00 -6.03 -7.31
N LEU A 38 15.58 -5.23 -8.21
CA LEU A 38 16.48 -4.14 -7.84
C LEU A 38 15.78 -3.07 -6.99
N LEU A 39 14.55 -2.69 -7.34
CA LEU A 39 13.80 -1.73 -6.52
C LEU A 39 13.54 -2.25 -5.10
N GLY A 40 13.21 -3.53 -4.93
CA GLY A 40 13.07 -4.11 -3.59
C GLY A 40 14.41 -4.30 -2.84
N ASP A 41 15.46 -4.70 -3.57
CA ASP A 41 16.80 -4.95 -3.03
C ASP A 41 17.50 -3.67 -2.53
N PHE A 42 17.06 -2.50 -3.00
CA PHE A 42 17.51 -1.21 -2.46
C PHE A 42 17.42 -1.15 -0.93
N HIS A 43 16.31 -1.63 -0.37
CA HIS A 43 16.09 -1.60 1.08
C HIS A 43 17.06 -2.52 1.84
N VAL A 44 17.41 -3.67 1.26
CA VAL A 44 18.40 -4.60 1.81
C VAL A 44 19.77 -3.92 1.80
N CYS A 45 20.17 -3.37 0.65
CA CYS A 45 21.44 -2.66 0.50
C CYS A 45 21.56 -1.48 1.47
N LEU A 46 20.47 -0.73 1.69
CA LEU A 46 20.40 0.35 2.67
C LEU A 46 20.61 -0.16 4.10
N ALA A 47 19.93 -1.23 4.50
CA ALA A 47 20.08 -1.79 5.84
C ALA A 47 21.52 -2.30 6.09
N GLU A 48 22.13 -2.97 5.10
CA GLU A 48 23.54 -3.41 5.16
C GLU A 48 24.50 -2.22 5.30
N CYS A 49 24.31 -1.18 4.48
CA CYS A 49 25.12 0.04 4.51
C CYS A 49 25.04 0.79 5.84
N LEU A 50 23.91 0.67 6.53
CA LEU A 50 23.66 1.24 7.85
C LEU A 50 24.06 0.29 9.00
N GLY A 51 24.64 -0.88 8.69
CA GLY A 51 25.13 -1.84 9.67
C GLY A 51 24.03 -2.63 10.39
N ASN A 52 22.81 -2.67 9.85
CA ASN A 52 21.68 -3.38 10.46
C ASN A 52 21.46 -4.73 9.77
N SER A 53 22.31 -5.71 10.09
CA SER A 53 22.32 -7.05 9.48
C SER A 53 21.03 -7.83 9.70
N LEU A 54 20.47 -7.81 10.93
CA LEU A 54 19.21 -8.49 11.23
C LEU A 54 18.06 -7.96 10.35
N LEU A 55 18.01 -6.64 10.18
CA LEU A 55 17.01 -6.01 9.33
C LEU A 55 17.27 -6.31 7.85
N ALA A 56 18.53 -6.32 7.41
CA ALA A 56 18.88 -6.71 6.05
C ALA A 56 18.41 -8.15 5.74
N ASP A 57 18.64 -9.10 6.65
CA ASP A 57 18.20 -10.48 6.47
C ASP A 57 16.67 -10.61 6.43
N THR A 58 15.97 -9.88 7.31
CA THR A 58 14.50 -9.81 7.32
C THR A 58 13.97 -9.22 6.01
N LEU A 59 14.56 -8.12 5.55
CA LEU A 59 14.19 -7.48 4.29
C LEU A 59 14.48 -8.39 3.09
N ARG A 60 15.53 -9.22 3.13
CA ARG A 60 15.85 -10.14 2.05
C ARG A 60 14.75 -11.20 1.87
N ASP A 61 14.23 -11.76 2.96
CA ASP A 61 13.08 -12.68 2.92
C ASP A 61 11.82 -11.98 2.38
N PHE A 62 11.57 -10.74 2.81
CA PHE A 62 10.42 -9.96 2.33
C PHE A 62 10.55 -9.61 0.85
N THR A 63 11.70 -9.12 0.40
CA THR A 63 11.96 -8.79 -1.00
C THR A 63 11.77 -10.01 -1.90
N ALA A 64 12.22 -11.20 -1.48
CA ALA A 64 11.97 -12.44 -2.23
C ALA A 64 10.46 -12.71 -2.42
N ARG A 65 9.63 -12.45 -1.41
CA ARG A 65 8.18 -12.65 -1.45
C ARG A 65 7.43 -11.54 -2.20
N THR A 66 7.85 -10.29 -2.07
CA THR A 66 7.15 -9.13 -2.63
C THR A 66 7.53 -8.84 -4.07
N THR A 67 8.69 -9.33 -4.55
CA THR A 67 9.12 -9.14 -5.95
C THR A 67 8.06 -9.64 -6.93
N LEU A 68 7.45 -10.79 -6.68
CA LEU A 68 6.39 -11.33 -7.56
C LEU A 68 5.15 -10.42 -7.61
N ILE A 69 4.76 -9.83 -6.48
CA ILE A 69 3.63 -8.90 -6.40
C ILE A 69 3.98 -7.62 -7.18
N ALA A 70 5.20 -7.09 -7.00
CA ALA A 70 5.68 -5.93 -7.73
C ALA A 70 5.74 -6.20 -9.24
N MET A 71 6.14 -7.39 -9.68
CA MET A 71 6.15 -7.76 -11.09
C MET A 71 4.74 -7.75 -11.72
N LEU A 72 3.72 -8.14 -10.96
CA LEU A 72 2.34 -8.22 -11.45
C LEU A 72 1.64 -6.86 -11.46
N TYR A 73 1.91 -6.00 -10.47
CA TYR A 73 1.11 -4.80 -10.23
C TYR A 73 1.88 -3.48 -10.39
N GLN A 74 3.21 -3.47 -10.34
CA GLN A 74 3.94 -2.21 -10.43
C GLN A 74 4.08 -1.76 -11.89
N SER A 75 3.50 -0.60 -12.21
CA SER A 75 3.63 -0.01 -13.54
C SER A 75 5.06 0.50 -13.79
N SER A 76 5.43 0.67 -15.07
CA SER A 76 6.72 1.27 -15.44
C SER A 76 6.85 2.71 -14.93
N HIS A 77 5.74 3.45 -14.86
CA HIS A 77 5.70 4.79 -14.28
C HIS A 77 6.03 4.76 -12.78
N ASP A 78 5.37 3.90 -12.02
CA ASP A 78 5.57 3.80 -10.57
C ASP A 78 6.99 3.30 -10.25
N ALA A 79 7.53 2.40 -11.07
CA ALA A 79 8.92 1.96 -10.97
C ALA A 79 9.92 3.12 -11.16
N ALA A 80 9.68 4.00 -12.15
CA ALA A 80 10.52 5.16 -12.38
C ALA A 80 10.43 6.18 -11.23
N GLN A 81 9.21 6.41 -10.71
CA GLN A 81 9.01 7.26 -9.54
C GLN A 81 9.75 6.72 -8.31
N SER A 82 9.61 5.42 -8.02
CA SER A 82 10.31 4.76 -6.91
C SER A 82 11.83 4.91 -7.02
N CYS A 83 12.40 4.74 -8.21
CA CYS A 83 13.83 4.91 -8.43
C CYS A 83 14.28 6.36 -8.15
N GLU A 84 13.49 7.36 -8.54
CA GLU A 84 13.79 8.76 -8.26
C GLU A 84 13.68 9.08 -6.75
N GLU A 85 12.68 8.51 -6.07
CA GLU A 85 12.54 8.61 -4.62
C GLU A 85 13.78 8.01 -3.90
N HIS A 86 14.30 6.87 -4.35
CA HIS A 86 15.54 6.28 -3.82
C HIS A 86 16.75 7.21 -4.01
N VAL A 87 16.86 7.86 -5.17
CA VAL A 87 17.93 8.84 -5.44
C VAL A 87 17.87 9.98 -4.43
N GLN A 88 16.69 10.52 -4.16
CA GLN A 88 16.51 11.61 -3.20
C GLN A 88 16.90 11.20 -1.77
N ILE A 89 16.57 9.97 -1.36
CA ILE A 89 16.94 9.40 -0.06
C ILE A 89 18.47 9.33 0.05
N VAL A 90 19.16 8.76 -0.94
CA VAL A 90 20.63 8.65 -0.92
C VAL A 90 21.31 10.01 -0.94
N GLN A 91 20.76 11.00 -1.65
CA GLN A 91 21.27 12.37 -1.61
C GLN A 91 21.13 13.03 -0.23
N ALA A 92 20.05 12.74 0.50
CA ALA A 92 19.89 13.23 1.87
C ALA A 92 20.90 12.56 2.82
N LEU A 93 21.10 11.24 2.68
CA LEU A 93 22.11 10.50 3.44
C LEU A 93 23.53 11.01 3.17
N GLU A 94 23.87 11.30 1.91
CA GLU A 94 25.19 11.84 1.54
C GLU A 94 25.46 13.21 2.16
N LYS A 95 24.42 14.01 2.39
CA LYS A 95 24.51 15.33 3.04
C LYS A 95 24.51 15.23 4.57
N GLY A 96 24.40 14.03 5.13
CA GLY A 96 24.24 13.82 6.58
C GLY A 96 22.86 14.18 7.13
N ASP A 97 21.88 14.48 6.26
CA ASP A 97 20.54 14.89 6.67
C ASP A 97 19.65 13.65 6.90
N LEU A 98 19.90 12.97 8.02
CA LEU A 98 19.20 11.74 8.39
C LEU A 98 17.70 11.97 8.60
N ALA A 99 17.31 13.13 9.15
CA ALA A 99 15.90 13.47 9.39
C ALA A 99 15.14 13.61 8.07
N LYS A 100 15.73 14.28 7.08
CA LYS A 100 15.14 14.34 5.73
C LYS A 100 15.11 12.98 5.07
N ALA A 101 16.16 12.17 5.20
CA ALA A 101 16.19 10.84 4.63
C ALA A 101 15.10 9.93 5.23
N GLU A 102 14.85 10.00 6.55
CA GLU A 102 13.74 9.29 7.22
C GLU A 102 12.38 9.73 6.67
N LYS A 103 12.15 11.05 6.53
CA LYS A 103 10.92 11.58 5.96
C LYS A 103 10.69 11.14 4.51
N LEU A 104 11.74 11.17 3.69
CA LEU A 104 11.68 10.72 2.30
C LEU A 104 11.38 9.22 2.20
N MET A 105 12.00 8.39 3.05
CA MET A 105 11.69 6.96 3.11
C MET A 105 10.23 6.72 3.51
N GLN A 106 9.70 7.46 4.48
CA GLN A 106 8.30 7.33 4.88
C GLN A 106 7.34 7.71 3.74
N ALA A 107 7.65 8.80 3.02
CA ALA A 107 6.87 9.21 1.85
C ALA A 107 6.92 8.16 0.73
N HIS A 108 8.10 7.62 0.44
CA HIS A 108 8.32 6.57 -0.56
C HIS A 108 7.46 5.32 -0.29
N ILE A 109 7.47 4.80 0.94
CA ILE A 109 6.63 3.65 1.31
C ILE A 109 5.14 3.97 1.15
N GLY A 110 4.74 5.22 1.45
CA GLY A 110 3.39 5.72 1.19
C GLY A 110 3.01 5.71 -0.30
N SER A 111 3.91 6.19 -1.17
CA SER A 111 3.73 6.17 -2.63
C SER A 111 3.54 4.74 -3.15
N VAL A 112 4.41 3.82 -2.76
CA VAL A 112 4.33 2.40 -3.16
C VAL A 112 3.02 1.77 -2.69
N GLN A 113 2.63 2.02 -1.43
CA GLN A 113 1.38 1.50 -0.88
C GLN A 113 0.15 2.02 -1.64
N ALA A 114 0.12 3.31 -1.99
CA ALA A 114 -0.97 3.91 -2.74
C ALA A 114 -1.07 3.32 -4.16
N ALA A 115 0.07 3.16 -4.84
CA ALA A 115 0.14 2.53 -6.16
C ALA A 115 -0.42 1.10 -6.13
N LEU A 116 0.00 0.27 -5.18
CA LEU A 116 -0.48 -1.12 -5.07
C LEU A 116 -1.98 -1.23 -4.76
N LYS A 117 -2.53 -0.33 -3.94
CA LYS A 117 -3.97 -0.29 -3.64
C LYS A 117 -4.82 0.03 -4.86
N LEU A 118 -4.37 0.97 -5.69
CA LEU A 118 -5.06 1.33 -6.93
C LEU A 118 -5.19 0.12 -7.86
N GLN A 119 -4.10 -0.64 -8.00
CA GLN A 119 -4.03 -1.81 -8.90
C GLN A 119 -4.84 -3.00 -8.39
N THR A 120 -4.87 -3.20 -7.07
CA THR A 120 -5.74 -4.23 -6.47
C THR A 120 -7.21 -3.91 -6.72
N SER A 121 -7.61 -2.63 -6.68
CA SER A 121 -9.01 -2.23 -6.85
C SER A 121 -9.51 -2.32 -8.29
N ALA A 122 -8.61 -2.26 -9.28
CA ALA A 122 -8.97 -2.21 -10.71
C ALA A 122 -9.46 -3.55 -11.30
N GLY A 123 -9.44 -4.65 -10.53
CA GLY A 123 -9.85 -5.96 -11.02
C GLY A 123 -10.17 -6.99 -9.94
N ASP A 124 -10.50 -6.55 -8.72
CA ASP A 124 -10.70 -7.43 -7.58
C ASP A 124 -12.06 -8.14 -7.61
N PRO A 125 -12.10 -9.46 -7.90
CA PRO A 125 -13.35 -10.23 -7.94
C PRO A 125 -14.02 -10.34 -6.56
N LEU A 126 -13.26 -10.06 -5.50
CA LEU A 126 -13.70 -10.18 -4.10
C LEU A 126 -14.01 -8.81 -3.48
N SER A 127 -14.05 -7.74 -4.27
CA SER A 127 -14.27 -6.37 -3.78
C SER A 127 -15.62 -6.24 -3.05
N HIS A 128 -16.67 -6.81 -3.63
CA HIS A 128 -18.00 -6.90 -3.02
C HIS A 128 -17.98 -7.69 -1.70
N LEU A 129 -17.23 -8.80 -1.64
CA LEU A 129 -17.14 -9.63 -0.44
C LEU A 129 -16.35 -8.92 0.67
N ARG A 130 -15.23 -8.25 0.35
CA ARG A 130 -14.49 -7.46 1.35
C ARG A 130 -15.32 -6.29 1.86
N SER A 131 -16.09 -5.63 0.98
CA SER A 131 -17.03 -4.58 1.39
C SER A 131 -18.08 -5.12 2.36
N ALA A 132 -18.67 -6.28 2.07
CA ALA A 132 -19.64 -6.93 2.95
C ALA A 132 -19.06 -7.40 4.29
N LEU A 133 -17.77 -7.72 4.35
CA LEU A 133 -17.06 -8.19 5.54
C LEU A 133 -16.29 -7.08 6.27
N SER A 134 -16.42 -5.82 5.82
CA SER A 134 -15.82 -4.66 6.50
C SER A 134 -16.31 -4.62 7.95
N PRO A 135 -15.44 -4.32 8.94
CA PRO A 135 -15.85 -4.23 10.33
C PRO A 135 -17.03 -3.28 10.49
N LEU A 136 -18.10 -3.79 11.11
CA LEU A 136 -19.36 -3.10 11.40
C LEU A 136 -19.18 -2.08 12.55
N ALA A 137 -18.15 -1.23 12.48
CA ALA A 137 -17.85 -0.24 13.52
C ALA A 137 -17.86 1.21 13.01
N ALA A 138 -18.19 1.43 11.73
CA ALA A 138 -18.24 2.76 11.13
C ALA A 138 -19.61 3.12 10.49
N SER A 139 -20.67 2.38 10.80
CA SER A 139 -22.04 2.74 10.46
C SER A 139 -22.81 3.20 11.71
N THR A 140 -22.41 4.35 12.26
CA THR A 140 -23.35 5.15 13.07
C THR A 140 -24.26 5.92 12.11
N ASP A 141 -25.13 5.21 11.39
CA ASP A 141 -26.25 5.85 10.71
C ASP A 141 -27.52 5.48 11.49
N SER A 142 -28.09 6.49 12.14
CA SER A 142 -29.35 6.33 12.89
C SER A 142 -30.47 6.07 11.88
N PRO A 143 -31.42 5.16 12.18
CA PRO A 143 -32.51 4.87 11.26
C PRO A 143 -33.36 6.13 11.03
N PRO A 144 -33.93 6.32 9.82
CA PRO A 144 -34.75 7.49 9.54
C PRO A 144 -36.00 7.45 10.40
N ARG A 145 -36.16 8.49 11.23
CA ARG A 145 -37.33 8.69 12.10
C ARG A 145 -38.57 8.95 11.24
N VAL A 146 -39.44 7.95 11.12
CA VAL A 146 -40.75 8.08 10.46
C VAL A 146 -41.56 9.16 11.17
N ARG A 147 -41.82 10.28 10.48
CA ARG A 147 -42.72 11.34 10.97
C ARG A 147 -44.17 10.85 10.91
N LYS A 148 -44.81 10.70 12.07
CA LYS A 148 -46.28 10.62 12.17
C LYS A 148 -46.89 11.97 11.78
N ALA A 149 -47.78 11.99 10.80
CA ALA A 149 -48.67 13.12 10.54
C ALA A 149 -50.11 12.62 10.37
N GLY A 150 -50.99 13.11 11.24
CA GLY A 150 -52.37 13.51 10.95
C GLY A 150 -53.40 12.45 10.54
N ARG A 151 -54.34 12.17 11.44
CA ARG A 151 -55.60 11.43 11.22
C ARG A 151 -56.67 12.37 10.63
N ALA A 152 -57.38 11.96 9.57
CA ALA A 152 -58.74 12.40 9.26
C ALA A 152 -59.50 11.37 8.39
N SER A 153 -60.78 11.17 8.71
CA SER A 153 -61.74 10.10 8.36
C SER A 153 -62.17 9.95 6.88
N ALA A 154 -62.49 8.71 6.47
CA ALA A 154 -63.77 8.30 5.85
C ALA A 154 -63.90 6.74 5.78
N LYS A 155 -65.14 6.22 5.87
CA LYS A 155 -65.60 4.83 6.14
C LYS A 155 -65.60 3.86 4.91
N PRO A 156 -65.85 2.53 5.09
CA PRO A 156 -65.55 1.40 4.16
C PRO A 156 -66.78 0.86 3.36
N PRO A 157 -66.58 -0.19 2.53
CA PRO A 157 -67.17 -1.53 2.79
C PRO A 157 -66.13 -2.68 2.61
N GLU A 158 -66.11 -3.74 3.45
CA GLU A 158 -66.79 -5.07 3.32
C GLU A 158 -66.55 -5.74 1.95
N ASP A 159 -66.13 -7.00 1.77
CA ASP A 159 -65.97 -8.24 2.54
C ASP A 159 -64.81 -9.00 1.84
N SER A 160 -63.97 -9.83 2.46
CA SER A 160 -64.30 -11.21 2.79
C SER A 160 -63.08 -11.94 3.37
N SER A 161 -63.39 -12.72 4.40
CA SER A 161 -62.68 -13.88 4.96
C SER A 161 -61.87 -14.68 3.92
N THR A 162 -60.70 -15.25 4.19
CA THR A 162 -60.42 -16.22 5.25
C THR A 162 -58.93 -16.34 5.54
N TYR A 163 -58.59 -16.24 6.82
CA TYR A 163 -57.45 -16.89 7.45
C TYR A 163 -57.58 -18.42 7.31
N LEU A 164 -56.47 -19.09 7.00
CA LEU A 164 -56.25 -20.45 7.48
C LEU A 164 -54.74 -20.70 7.58
N GLY A 165 -54.24 -20.50 8.80
CA GLY A 165 -53.02 -21.18 9.23
C GLY A 165 -53.36 -22.61 9.64
N ALA A 166 -52.47 -23.54 9.32
CA ALA A 166 -52.24 -24.73 10.12
C ALA A 166 -50.89 -25.33 9.69
N LEU A 167 -50.05 -25.60 10.68
CA LEU A 167 -48.95 -26.54 10.56
C LEU A 167 -49.50 -27.92 10.18
N LEU A 168 -48.89 -28.56 9.19
CA LEU A 168 -48.41 -29.95 9.15
C LEU A 168 -47.76 -30.21 7.78
#